data_AF-A0AAV9E0N8-F1
#
_entry.id   AF-A0AAV9E0N8-F1
#
_cell.length_a   1.000
_cell.length_b   1.000
_cell.length_c   1.000
_cell.angle_alpha   90.00
_cell.angle_beta   90.00
_cell.angle_gamma   90.00
#
_symmetry.space_group_name_H-M   'P 1'
#
loop_
_entity.id
_entity.type
_entity.pdbx_description
1 polymer ?
#
loop_
_entity_poly.entity_id
_entity_poly.type
_entity_poly.pdbx_seq_one_letter_code
_entity_poly.pdbx_strand_id
1 'polypeptide(L)'
;MEVSNHYVTIKHDINGSPAESDFELRTTTLALAVLGTSGLTAYVGFFNVCKPKKGEKVFVSAASGSHDVGRYFPDGIDIYFDNVGGEMLEAAVANMNAFGRVALCGVISEYTDKGRKAAPDMLDVVYKRISINGFLLVDYLHMFGEFMSITSEHLRHKRMHALEDVSQGIESVPSAFVGLFRGLNVGKKLVEVTKI
;
A
#
# COMPACT_ATOMS: atom_id res chain seq x y z
N MET A 1 -2.31 13.89 -18.53
CA MET A 1 -3.04 13.29 -19.66
C MET A 1 -3.67 12.03 -19.11
N GLU A 2 -4.99 11.87 -19.21
CA GLU A 2 -5.72 10.75 -18.58
C GLU A 2 -5.55 9.48 -19.41
N VAL A 3 -4.98 8.41 -18.82
CA VAL A 3 -4.90 7.09 -19.45
C VAL A 3 -6.25 6.39 -19.29
N SER A 4 -7.00 6.25 -20.38
CA SER A 4 -8.29 5.58 -20.40
C SER A 4 -8.12 4.07 -20.52
N ASN A 5 -8.38 3.35 -19.41
CA ASN A 5 -8.39 1.89 -19.39
C ASN A 5 -9.75 1.35 -19.83
N HIS A 6 -9.73 0.32 -20.68
CA HIS A 6 -10.91 -0.40 -21.15
C HIS A 6 -10.98 -1.73 -20.42
N TYR A 7 -12.05 -1.98 -19.66
CA TYR A 7 -12.22 -3.23 -18.93
C TYR A 7 -13.67 -3.71 -19.02
N VAL A 8 -13.84 -5.03 -18.97
CA VAL A 8 -15.14 -5.69 -19.10
C VAL A 8 -15.73 -5.89 -17.70
N THR A 9 -16.94 -5.39 -17.44
CA THR A 9 -17.67 -5.61 -16.19
C THR A 9 -18.95 -6.38 -16.42
N ILE A 10 -19.38 -7.14 -15.42
CA ILE A 10 -20.69 -7.79 -15.42
C ILE A 10 -21.75 -6.74 -15.03
N LYS A 11 -22.81 -6.62 -15.82
CA LYS A 11 -23.87 -5.61 -15.66
C LYS A 11 -24.80 -5.87 -14.48
N HIS A 12 -24.95 -7.14 -14.07
CA HIS A 12 -25.92 -7.62 -13.09
C HIS A 12 -25.56 -9.03 -12.60
N ASP A 13 -26.12 -9.49 -11.47
CA ASP A 13 -25.87 -10.84 -10.96
C ASP A 13 -26.30 -11.93 -11.97
N ILE A 14 -25.39 -12.85 -12.30
CA ILE A 14 -25.61 -13.93 -13.27
C ILE A 14 -25.94 -15.21 -12.52
N ASN A 15 -27.18 -15.70 -12.66
CA ASN A 15 -27.58 -17.04 -12.20
C ASN A 15 -27.47 -18.03 -13.37
N GLY A 16 -26.31 -18.70 -13.50
CA GLY A 16 -26.04 -19.67 -14.56
C GLY A 16 -24.73 -19.41 -15.29
N SER A 17 -24.61 -19.90 -16.53
CA SER A 17 -23.42 -19.63 -17.35
C SER A 17 -23.50 -18.23 -17.98
N PRO A 18 -22.43 -17.41 -17.92
CA PRO A 18 -22.43 -16.06 -18.49
C PRO A 18 -22.62 -16.05 -20.01
N ALA A 19 -23.43 -15.13 -20.51
CA ALA A 19 -23.58 -14.78 -21.91
C ALA A 19 -22.91 -13.43 -22.22
N GLU A 20 -22.55 -13.19 -23.49
CA GLU A 20 -21.88 -11.93 -23.91
C GLU A 20 -22.68 -10.66 -23.54
N SER A 21 -24.02 -10.76 -23.52
CA SER A 21 -24.93 -9.69 -23.10
C SER A 21 -24.73 -9.24 -21.65
N ASP A 22 -24.22 -10.12 -20.80
CA ASP A 22 -24.06 -9.90 -19.37
C ASP A 22 -22.87 -8.99 -19.07
N PHE A 23 -22.02 -8.77 -20.07
CA PHE A 23 -20.81 -7.98 -19.98
C PHE A 23 -20.99 -6.60 -20.63
N GLU A 24 -20.34 -5.58 -20.08
CA GLU A 24 -20.15 -4.25 -20.69
C GLU A 24 -18.69 -3.86 -20.69
N LEU A 25 -18.26 -3.22 -21.77
CA LEU A 25 -16.98 -2.53 -21.82
C LEU A 25 -17.14 -1.17 -21.14
N ARG A 26 -16.44 -0.95 -20.03
CA ARG A 26 -16.35 0.36 -19.37
C ARG A 26 -15.00 0.99 -19.65
N THR A 27 -15.01 2.29 -19.97
CA THR A 27 -13.82 3.12 -20.07
C THR A 27 -13.75 4.02 -18.85
N THR A 28 -12.67 3.94 -18.08
CA THR A 28 -12.41 4.92 -17.02
C THR A 28 -10.92 5.13 -16.85
N THR A 29 -10.54 6.29 -16.34
CA THR A 29 -9.18 6.61 -15.94
C THR A 29 -8.87 5.86 -14.65
N LEU A 30 -8.71 4.54 -14.74
CA LEU A 30 -8.22 3.74 -13.61
C LEU A 30 -6.74 4.04 -13.46
N ALA A 31 -6.38 4.52 -12.28
CA ALA A 31 -5.00 4.56 -11.86
C ALA A 31 -4.48 3.13 -11.75
N LEU A 32 -3.80 2.69 -12.82
CA LEU A 32 -3.13 1.39 -12.93
C LEU A 32 -2.25 1.10 -11.72
N ALA A 33 -1.73 2.15 -11.07
CA ALA A 33 -0.96 2.06 -9.84
C ALA A 33 -1.70 1.40 -8.67
N VAL A 34 -2.96 1.78 -8.43
CA VAL A 34 -3.72 1.37 -7.24
C VAL A 34 -4.38 0.01 -7.43
N LEU A 35 -4.69 -0.40 -8.66
CA LEU A 35 -5.21 -1.74 -8.97
C LEU A 35 -4.13 -2.80 -9.24
N GLY A 36 -2.85 -2.41 -9.14
CA GLY A 36 -1.73 -3.32 -9.32
C GLY A 36 -1.37 -4.11 -8.07
N THR A 37 -0.25 -4.84 -8.15
CA THR A 37 0.33 -5.65 -7.07
C THR A 37 0.62 -4.85 -5.80
N SER A 38 1.05 -3.59 -5.92
CA SER A 38 1.24 -2.69 -4.77
C SER A 38 -0.09 -2.42 -4.05
N GLY A 39 -1.19 -2.26 -4.79
CA GLY A 39 -2.53 -2.09 -4.23
C GLY A 39 -3.01 -3.35 -3.52
N LEU A 40 -2.85 -4.53 -4.13
CA LEU A 40 -3.21 -5.80 -3.49
C LEU A 40 -2.38 -6.01 -2.21
N THR A 41 -1.09 -5.67 -2.22
CA THR A 41 -0.23 -5.78 -1.03
C THR A 41 -0.75 -4.88 0.10
N ALA A 42 -1.11 -3.64 -0.21
CA ALA A 42 -1.72 -2.73 0.76
C ALA A 42 -3.07 -3.27 1.29
N TYR A 43 -3.93 -3.75 0.39
CA TYR A 43 -5.22 -4.35 0.73
C TYR A 43 -5.06 -5.50 1.73
N VAL A 44 -4.18 -6.45 1.43
CA VAL A 44 -3.89 -7.61 2.28
C VAL A 44 -3.30 -7.20 3.63
N GLY A 45 -2.30 -6.31 3.63
CA GLY A 45 -1.68 -5.88 4.88
C GLY A 45 -2.69 -5.18 5.81
N PHE A 46 -3.64 -4.43 5.26
CA PHE A 46 -4.73 -3.88 6.07
C PHE A 46 -5.75 -4.94 6.47
N PHE A 47 -6.39 -5.61 5.52
CA PHE A 47 -7.60 -6.39 5.81
C PHE A 47 -7.33 -7.80 6.33
N ASN A 48 -6.14 -8.35 6.09
CA ASN A 48 -5.78 -9.70 6.54
C ASN A 48 -4.78 -9.68 7.69
N VAL A 49 -3.78 -8.80 7.64
CA VAL A 49 -2.74 -8.74 8.69
C VAL A 49 -3.20 -7.87 9.86
N CYS A 50 -3.62 -6.63 9.60
CA CYS A 50 -3.96 -5.67 10.67
C CYS A 50 -5.43 -5.71 11.11
N LYS A 51 -6.36 -6.06 10.23
CA LYS A 51 -7.81 -6.14 10.50
C LYS A 51 -8.32 -4.87 11.23
N PRO A 52 -8.26 -3.69 10.59
CA PRO A 52 -8.58 -2.43 11.23
C PRO A 52 -10.02 -2.37 11.75
N LYS A 53 -10.18 -1.71 12.89
CA LYS A 53 -11.47 -1.40 13.51
C LYS A 53 -11.72 0.10 13.46
N LYS A 54 -13.00 0.48 13.44
CA LYS A 54 -13.40 1.88 13.48
C LYS A 54 -12.83 2.58 14.72
N GLY A 55 -12.18 3.72 14.51
CA GLY A 55 -11.58 4.52 15.57
C GLY A 55 -10.12 4.20 15.87
N GLU A 56 -9.56 3.13 15.30
CA GLU A 56 -8.15 2.80 15.44
C GLU A 56 -7.25 3.78 14.66
N LYS A 57 -6.11 4.12 15.25
CA LYS A 57 -5.11 5.00 14.65
C LYS A 57 -4.12 4.20 13.83
N VAL A 58 -4.04 4.57 12.55
CA VAL A 58 -3.19 3.92 11.56
C VAL A 58 -2.01 4.83 11.24
N PHE A 59 -0.80 4.30 11.40
CA PHE A 59 0.42 4.88 10.87
C PHE A 59 0.88 4.08 9.64
N VAL A 60 1.17 4.76 8.54
CA VAL A 60 1.76 4.15 7.34
C VAL A 60 3.06 4.87 7.07
N SER A 61 4.17 4.14 7.12
CA SER A 61 5.46 4.72 6.77
C SER A 61 5.67 4.69 5.27
N ALA A 62 6.17 5.80 4.74
CA ALA A 62 6.75 5.90 3.39
C ALA A 62 8.24 6.24 3.55
N ALA A 63 9.02 6.21 2.47
CA ALA A 63 10.49 6.36 2.49
C ALA A 63 11.04 7.70 3.05
N SER A 64 10.21 8.55 3.66
CA SER A 64 10.57 9.83 4.26
C SER A 64 10.49 9.81 5.80
N GLY A 65 11.66 9.87 6.45
CA GLY A 65 11.95 10.40 7.80
C GLY A 65 11.20 9.86 9.02
N SER A 66 11.93 9.44 10.06
CA SER A 66 11.43 8.81 11.31
C SER A 66 11.17 9.77 12.48
N HIS A 67 11.45 11.06 12.31
CA HIS A 67 11.48 12.01 13.43
C HIS A 67 10.08 12.60 13.65
N ASP A 68 9.50 12.37 14.84
CA ASP A 68 8.24 12.93 15.37
C ASP A 68 7.00 12.01 15.43
N VAL A 69 7.13 10.68 15.33
CA VAL A 69 5.98 9.76 15.45
C VAL A 69 5.12 10.06 16.70
N GLY A 70 5.70 10.16 17.89
CA GLY A 70 4.95 10.42 19.13
C GLY A 70 4.25 11.78 19.17
N ARG A 71 4.76 12.79 18.45
CA ARG A 71 4.13 14.11 18.37
C ARG A 71 2.84 14.09 17.56
N TYR A 72 2.80 13.28 16.50
CA TYR A 72 1.62 13.12 15.64
C TYR A 72 0.61 12.11 16.20
N PHE A 73 1.04 11.22 17.09
CA PHE A 73 0.22 10.20 17.72
C PHE A 73 0.21 10.33 19.26
N PRO A 74 -0.33 11.43 19.83
CA PRO A 74 -0.30 11.67 21.27
C PRO A 74 -1.06 10.62 22.10
N ASP A 75 -2.08 9.98 21.53
CA ASP A 75 -2.77 8.83 22.14
C ASP A 75 -2.40 7.49 21.47
N GLY A 76 -1.18 7.38 20.96
CA GLY A 76 -0.57 6.15 20.46
C GLY A 76 -1.05 5.65 19.09
N ILE A 77 -0.49 4.52 18.67
CA ILE A 77 -0.73 3.86 17.38
C ILE A 77 -1.35 2.47 17.59
N ASP A 78 -2.45 2.17 16.91
CA ASP A 78 -3.07 0.85 16.97
C ASP A 78 -2.62 -0.06 15.82
N ILE A 79 -2.34 0.53 14.65
CA ILE A 79 -1.90 -0.18 13.46
C ILE A 79 -0.72 0.54 12.84
N TYR A 80 0.34 -0.21 12.56
CA TYR A 80 1.48 0.29 11.80
C TYR A 80 1.68 -0.55 10.54
N PHE A 81 1.62 0.10 9.37
CA PHE A 81 1.96 -0.49 8.09
C PHE A 81 3.39 -0.06 7.73
N ASP A 82 4.33 -1.00 7.84
CA ASP A 82 5.75 -0.73 7.71
C ASP A 82 6.25 -1.02 6.30
N ASN A 83 6.78 0.01 5.63
CA ASN A 83 7.50 -0.09 4.36
C ASN A 83 8.99 0.29 4.50
N VAL A 84 9.42 0.72 5.69
CA VAL A 84 10.69 1.39 5.92
C VAL A 84 11.64 0.55 6.76
N GLY A 85 11.18 -0.04 7.85
CA GLY A 85 12.04 -0.73 8.82
C GLY A 85 12.94 0.22 9.62
N GLY A 86 14.04 -0.32 10.15
CA GLY A 86 15.05 0.45 10.89
C GLY A 86 14.48 1.28 12.05
N GLU A 87 14.99 2.51 12.20
CA GLU A 87 14.58 3.43 13.27
C GLU A 87 13.09 3.82 13.21
N MET A 88 12.46 3.73 12.04
CA MET A 88 11.02 4.00 11.93
C MET A 88 10.22 2.91 12.62
N LEU A 89 10.60 1.64 12.45
CA LEU A 89 9.95 0.53 13.14
C LEU A 89 10.13 0.64 14.66
N GLU A 90 11.34 0.98 15.11
CA GLU A 90 11.64 1.22 16.53
C GLU A 90 10.76 2.32 17.11
N ALA A 91 10.69 3.48 16.42
CA ALA A 91 9.89 4.62 16.85
C ALA A 91 8.38 4.29 16.85
N ALA A 92 7.90 3.55 15.85
CA ALA A 92 6.51 3.13 15.80
C ALA A 92 6.18 2.22 16.97
N VAL A 93 6.95 1.14 17.21
CA VAL A 93 6.72 0.19 18.31
C VAL A 93 6.72 0.88 19.67
N ALA A 94 7.65 1.81 19.89
CA ALA A 94 7.71 2.59 21.13
C ALA A 94 6.42 3.39 21.40
N ASN A 95 5.74 3.85 20.35
CA ASN A 95 4.51 4.66 20.42
C ASN A 95 3.22 3.85 20.18
N MET A 96 3.30 2.51 20.13
CA MET A 96 2.13 1.67 19.94
C MET A 96 1.30 1.50 21.21
N ASN A 97 -0.02 1.39 21.01
CA ASN A 97 -0.98 1.02 22.03
C ASN A 97 -0.93 -0.48 22.33
N ALA A 98 -1.56 -0.87 23.45
CA ALA A 98 -1.75 -2.28 23.75
C ALA A 98 -2.56 -2.98 22.64
N PHE A 99 -2.17 -4.21 22.29
CA PHE A 99 -2.73 -5.00 21.20
C PHE A 99 -2.56 -4.38 19.80
N GLY A 100 -1.59 -3.47 19.65
CA GLY A 100 -1.26 -2.91 18.36
C GLY A 100 -0.76 -3.97 17.37
N ARG A 101 -0.94 -3.72 16.07
CA ARG A 101 -0.56 -4.65 14.99
C ARG A 101 0.36 -3.98 13.98
N VAL A 102 1.46 -4.64 13.66
CA VAL A 102 2.40 -4.24 12.63
C VAL A 102 2.29 -5.19 11.44
N ALA A 103 1.99 -4.64 10.26
CA ALA A 103 2.16 -5.33 8.98
C ALA A 103 3.50 -4.93 8.37
N LEU A 104 4.48 -5.84 8.40
CA LEU A 104 5.78 -5.65 7.77
C LEU A 104 5.67 -5.98 6.28
N CYS A 105 5.47 -4.94 5.45
CA CYS A 105 5.37 -5.04 3.99
C CYS A 105 6.75 -4.98 3.33
N GLY A 106 7.66 -4.18 3.89
CA GLY A 106 9.04 -4.08 3.41
C GLY A 106 9.91 -3.24 4.33
N VAL A 107 11.22 -3.33 4.14
CA VAL A 107 12.23 -2.65 4.96
C VAL A 107 13.20 -1.85 4.09
N ILE A 108 12.70 -0.84 3.37
CA ILE A 108 13.51 -0.12 2.37
C ILE A 108 14.81 0.46 2.93
N SER A 109 14.83 0.86 4.21
CA SER A 109 16.02 1.39 4.87
C SER A 109 17.12 0.34 5.04
N GLU A 110 16.76 -0.92 5.27
CA GLU A 110 17.71 -2.01 5.45
C GLU A 110 18.25 -2.53 4.11
N TYR A 111 17.55 -2.28 3.00
CA TYR A 111 18.06 -2.56 1.66
C TYR A 111 19.15 -1.57 1.25
N THR A 112 19.04 -0.31 1.65
CA THR A 112 19.97 0.77 1.28
C THR A 112 21.16 0.87 2.22
N ASP A 113 21.00 0.53 3.51
CA ASP A 113 22.07 0.41 4.49
C ASP A 113 22.02 -0.94 5.22
N LYS A 114 22.92 -1.86 4.80
CA LYS A 114 22.99 -3.21 5.37
C LYS A 114 23.56 -3.25 6.80
N GLY A 115 24.13 -2.16 7.28
CA GLY A 115 24.81 -2.09 8.58
C GLY A 115 23.84 -1.92 9.76
N ARG A 116 22.63 -1.42 9.52
CA ARG A 116 21.65 -1.15 10.57
C ARG A 116 20.36 -1.92 10.34
N LYS A 117 20.01 -2.75 11.31
CA LYS A 117 18.75 -3.49 11.37
C LYS A 117 17.88 -2.90 12.47
N ALA A 118 16.56 -2.96 12.30
CA ALA A 118 15.65 -2.59 13.38
C ALA A 118 15.86 -3.43 14.64
N ALA A 119 15.86 -2.78 15.80
CA ALA A 119 15.92 -3.40 17.11
C ALA A 119 14.83 -2.80 18.04
N PRO A 120 13.54 -3.08 17.79
CA PRO A 120 12.47 -2.59 18.66
C PRO A 120 12.60 -3.16 20.08
N ASP A 121 12.15 -2.39 21.08
CA ASP A 121 12.16 -2.86 22.47
C ASP A 121 11.18 -4.04 22.64
N MET A 122 11.73 -5.23 22.88
CA MET A 122 10.94 -6.44 23.03
C MET A 122 10.10 -6.44 24.32
N LEU A 123 10.46 -5.66 25.34
CA LEU A 123 9.60 -5.46 26.50
C LEU A 123 8.31 -4.74 26.12
N ASP A 124 8.40 -3.75 25.22
CA ASP A 124 7.22 -3.10 24.67
C ASP A 124 6.35 -4.09 23.90
N VAL A 125 6.95 -4.94 23.06
CA VAL A 125 6.22 -5.98 22.33
C VAL A 125 5.48 -6.91 23.28
N VAL A 126 6.15 -7.38 24.35
CA VAL A 126 5.56 -8.29 25.36
C VAL A 126 4.47 -7.60 26.18
N TYR A 127 4.78 -6.45 26.79
CA TYR A 127 3.88 -5.80 27.73
C TYR A 127 2.72 -5.10 27.03
N LYS A 128 2.89 -4.62 25.80
CA LYS A 128 1.80 -4.07 25.01
C LYS A 128 1.07 -5.17 24.23
N ARG A 129 1.64 -6.37 24.08
CA ARG A 129 1.09 -7.49 23.27
C ARG A 129 0.97 -7.10 21.80
N ILE A 130 2.02 -6.47 21.29
CA ILE A 130 2.08 -6.05 19.89
C ILE A 130 2.30 -7.28 19.03
N SER A 131 1.54 -7.43 17.95
CA SER A 131 1.82 -8.43 16.93
C SER A 131 2.61 -7.80 15.78
N ILE A 132 3.71 -8.44 15.38
CA ILE A 132 4.55 -7.99 14.27
C ILE A 132 4.59 -9.12 13.25
N ASN A 133 4.00 -8.91 12.07
CA ASN A 133 3.81 -9.95 11.07
C ASN A 133 4.35 -9.51 9.72
N GLY A 134 5.32 -10.25 9.20
CA GLY A 134 5.66 -10.22 7.79
C GLY A 134 4.60 -10.92 6.96
N PHE A 135 4.44 -10.48 5.71
CA PHE A 135 3.56 -11.12 4.74
C PHE A 135 4.13 -10.93 3.34
N LEU A 136 3.86 -11.88 2.44
CA LEU A 136 4.27 -11.78 1.04
C LEU A 136 3.04 -11.81 0.14
N LEU A 137 3.06 -10.95 -0.88
CA LEU A 137 1.98 -10.87 -1.87
C LEU A 137 1.62 -12.23 -2.48
N VAL A 138 2.62 -13.08 -2.72
CA VAL A 138 2.45 -14.39 -3.37
C VAL A 138 1.49 -15.31 -2.59
N ASP A 139 1.40 -15.15 -1.27
CA ASP A 139 0.51 -15.95 -0.41
C ASP A 139 -0.97 -15.53 -0.57
N TYR A 140 -1.21 -14.36 -1.16
CA TYR A 140 -2.53 -13.71 -1.23
C TYR A 140 -3.00 -13.42 -2.66
N LEU A 141 -2.35 -13.96 -3.69
CA LEU A 141 -2.78 -13.78 -5.08
C LEU A 141 -4.22 -14.23 -5.34
N HIS A 142 -4.70 -15.21 -4.56
CA HIS A 142 -6.09 -15.67 -4.61
C HIS A 142 -7.12 -14.59 -4.26
N MET A 143 -6.71 -13.52 -3.56
CA MET A 143 -7.57 -12.38 -3.20
C MET A 143 -7.65 -11.31 -4.29
N PHE A 144 -6.93 -11.45 -5.41
CA PHE A 144 -6.87 -10.42 -6.45
C PHE A 144 -8.24 -10.05 -7.01
N GLY A 145 -9.13 -11.04 -7.22
CA GLY A 145 -10.48 -10.78 -7.72
C GLY A 145 -11.34 -9.94 -6.77
N GLU A 146 -11.31 -10.25 -5.47
CA GLU A 146 -12.01 -9.50 -4.43
C GLU A 146 -11.46 -8.07 -4.33
N PHE A 147 -10.14 -7.94 -4.24
CA PHE A 147 -9.43 -6.67 -4.20
C PHE A 147 -9.80 -5.77 -5.39
N MET A 148 -9.78 -6.33 -6.61
CA MET A 148 -10.13 -5.60 -7.83
C MET A 148 -11.56 -5.08 -7.78
N SER A 149 -12.50 -5.90 -7.32
CA SER A 149 -13.93 -5.53 -7.22
C SER A 149 -14.12 -4.33 -6.28
N ILE A 150 -13.67 -4.47 -5.03
CA ILE A 150 -13.86 -3.44 -3.98
C ILE A 150 -13.12 -2.15 -4.33
N THR A 151 -11.87 -2.25 -4.76
CA THR A 151 -11.03 -1.08 -5.02
C THR A 151 -11.52 -0.30 -6.24
N SER A 152 -11.96 -1.00 -7.29
CA SER A 152 -12.56 -0.37 -8.47
C SER A 152 -13.84 0.38 -8.13
N GLU A 153 -14.67 -0.17 -7.23
CA GLU A 153 -15.88 0.51 -6.75
C GLU A 153 -15.52 1.80 -6.00
N HIS A 154 -14.52 1.77 -5.10
CA HIS A 154 -14.09 2.96 -4.37
C HIS A 154 -13.52 4.05 -5.28
N LEU A 155 -12.74 3.67 -6.29
CA LEU A 155 -12.23 4.59 -7.32
C LEU A 155 -13.38 5.20 -8.12
N ARG A 156 -14.33 4.38 -8.59
CA ARG A 156 -15.50 4.83 -9.38
C ARG A 156 -16.36 5.85 -8.61
N HIS A 157 -16.54 5.63 -7.31
CA HIS A 157 -17.32 6.52 -6.45
C HIS A 157 -16.50 7.66 -5.84
N LYS A 158 -15.24 7.87 -6.26
CA LYS A 158 -14.34 8.90 -5.73
C LYS A 158 -14.18 8.86 -4.21
N ARG A 159 -14.33 7.66 -3.63
CA ARG A 159 -14.00 7.37 -2.22
C ARG A 159 -12.50 7.12 -2.02
N MET A 160 -11.78 6.91 -3.12
CA MET A 160 -10.34 6.74 -3.18
C MET A 160 -9.79 7.54 -4.37
N HIS A 161 -8.63 8.17 -4.17
CA HIS A 161 -7.90 8.88 -5.20
C HIS A 161 -6.50 8.29 -5.31
N ALA A 162 -6.08 8.03 -6.53
CA ALA A 162 -4.70 7.63 -6.80
C ALA A 162 -3.86 8.87 -7.11
N LEU A 163 -2.60 8.81 -6.68
CA LEU A 163 -1.60 9.82 -6.97
C LEU A 163 -0.43 9.16 -7.69
N GLU A 164 -0.10 9.69 -8.86
CA GLU A 164 0.92 9.16 -9.75
C GLU A 164 1.93 10.26 -10.10
N ASP A 165 3.21 9.91 -10.10
CA ASP A 165 4.32 10.73 -10.57
C ASP A 165 4.83 10.11 -11.87
N VAL A 166 4.56 10.77 -13.00
CA VAL A 166 4.83 10.24 -14.34
C VAL A 166 6.02 10.96 -14.97
N SER A 167 7.10 10.21 -15.23
CA SER A 167 8.21 10.66 -16.08
C SER A 167 8.00 10.25 -17.54
N GLN A 168 8.46 11.08 -18.46
CA GLN A 168 8.24 10.90 -19.90
C GLN A 168 9.50 10.34 -20.55
N GLY A 169 9.32 9.36 -21.44
CA GLY A 169 10.39 8.79 -22.27
C GLY A 169 11.24 7.73 -21.54
N ILE A 170 11.70 6.74 -22.30
CA ILE A 170 12.53 5.63 -21.79
C ILE A 170 13.85 6.12 -21.18
N GLU A 171 14.37 7.23 -21.71
CA GLU A 171 15.56 7.93 -21.22
C GLU A 171 15.42 8.43 -19.78
N SER A 172 14.19 8.59 -19.28
CA SER A 172 13.93 9.00 -17.90
C SER A 172 13.99 7.85 -16.89
N VAL A 173 14.06 6.58 -17.34
CA VAL A 173 14.09 5.41 -16.45
C VAL A 173 15.21 5.49 -15.41
N PRO A 174 16.47 5.79 -15.75
CA PRO A 174 17.54 5.83 -14.76
C PRO A 174 17.32 6.90 -13.68
N SER A 175 16.88 8.10 -14.05
CA SER A 175 16.65 9.19 -13.10
C SER A 175 15.40 8.93 -12.25
N ALA A 176 14.32 8.40 -12.84
CA ALA A 176 13.13 7.97 -12.12
C ALA A 176 13.44 6.86 -11.09
N PHE A 177 14.28 5.90 -11.46
CA PHE A 177 14.71 4.82 -10.58
C PHE A 177 15.54 5.31 -9.40
N VAL A 178 16.55 6.16 -9.64
CA VAL A 178 17.34 6.76 -8.56
C VAL A 178 16.49 7.67 -7.68
N GLY A 179 15.55 8.42 -8.27
CA GLY A 179 14.64 9.29 -7.55
C GLY A 179 13.75 8.56 -6.55
N LEU A 180 13.36 7.31 -6.84
CA LEU A 180 12.58 6.45 -5.92
C LEU A 180 13.29 6.27 -4.57
N PHE A 181 14.60 5.99 -4.58
CA PHE A 181 15.38 5.76 -3.35
C PHE A 181 15.82 7.05 -2.66
N ARG A 182 15.64 8.20 -3.32
CA ARG A 182 15.90 9.52 -2.76
C ARG A 182 14.62 10.21 -2.24
N GLY A 183 13.47 9.52 -2.30
CA GLY A 183 12.18 10.07 -1.87
C GLY A 183 11.72 11.25 -2.73
N LEU A 184 12.13 11.32 -4.00
CA LEU A 184 11.78 12.43 -4.90
C LEU A 184 10.39 12.27 -5.53
N ASN A 185 9.78 11.09 -5.44
CA ASN A 185 8.48 10.81 -6.03
C ASN A 185 7.33 11.23 -5.10
N VAL A 186 6.27 11.76 -5.69
CA VAL A 186 5.00 12.02 -5.00
C VAL A 186 3.95 11.07 -5.55
N GLY A 187 3.59 10.04 -4.78
CA GLY A 187 2.74 8.95 -5.26
C GLY A 187 3.50 7.88 -6.03
N LYS A 188 2.79 7.05 -6.81
CA LYS A 188 3.40 5.95 -7.56
C LYS A 188 4.23 6.49 -8.71
N LYS A 189 5.53 6.16 -8.73
CA LYS A 189 6.40 6.49 -9.87
C LYS A 189 6.07 5.62 -11.08
N LEU A 190 5.84 6.26 -12.23
CA LEU A 190 5.61 5.65 -13.53
C LEU A 190 6.55 6.28 -14.58
N VAL A 191 6.89 5.51 -15.61
CA VAL A 191 7.59 6.02 -16.79
C VAL A 191 6.73 5.73 -18.02
N GLU A 192 6.27 6.78 -18.69
CA GLU A 192 5.53 6.70 -19.95
C GLU A 192 6.53 6.57 -21.11
N VAL A 193 6.69 5.35 -21.62
CA VAL A 193 7.70 5.02 -22.65
C VAL A 193 7.30 5.54 -24.04
N THR A 194 6.00 5.57 -24.33
CA THR A 194 5.42 6.10 -25.57
C THR A 194 4.02 6.63 -25.28
N LYS A 195 3.65 7.76 -25.90
CA LYS A 195 2.25 8.20 -25.94
C LYS A 195 1.45 7.22 -26.77
N ILE A 196 0.39 6.66 -26.19
CA ILE A 196 -0.62 5.89 -26.93
C ILE A 196 -1.69 6.85 -27.42
#